data_AF-A0A8S3EP21-F1
#
_entry.id   AF-A0A8S3EP21-F1
#
_cell.length_a   1.000
_cell.length_b   1.000
_cell.length_c   1.000
_cell.angle_alpha   90.00
_cell.angle_beta   90.00
_cell.angle_gamma   90.00
#
_symmetry.space_group_name_H-M   'P 1'
#
loop_
_entity.id
_entity.type
_entity.pdbx_description
1 polymer ?
#
loop_
_entity_poly.entity_id
_entity_poly.type
_entity_poly.pdbx_seq_one_letter_code
_entity_poly.pdbx_strand_id
1 'polypeptide(L)'
;QAAYNALPEICRIPTHLFMFIKYAHALGQNWGRAQRRAVSKWYTGQNASKLAMAITKYQNREGYSHRDILRLAHPATKDPLLCFLFDYITHGYAKAVENLNKPKESTRDDQSNDTTMEVNPEALEKTANLDDENEENEEIIKKKFVTIEQLKEFIGIVEKAKISTDEQELIAAIRQHHLVREHLPTNVLGSQSIWSALLENMPLTAMIRNLGKMSEIDLLKANSDAEGLVVKRLKNREQLQRARIHPFNVLVALETYKRGKGFKGKLEWKINSNVQTALEEAFYLSFKYVKPTNQRYLIGLDVSGSMSSSTINGSPTITPAVGSVAMCMVTVRTEPYTK
;
A
#
# COMPACT_ATOMS: atom_id res chain seq x y z
N GLN A 1 -20.42 -17.25 -7.98
CA GLN A 1 -19.88 -16.52 -9.16
C GLN A 1 -19.73 -15.02 -8.90
N ALA A 2 -20.75 -14.31 -8.39
CA ALA A 2 -20.68 -12.87 -8.12
C ALA A 2 -19.49 -12.45 -7.23
N ALA A 3 -19.23 -13.16 -6.12
CA ALA A 3 -18.11 -12.88 -5.23
C ALA A 3 -16.74 -12.90 -5.95
N TYR A 4 -16.51 -13.88 -6.85
CA TYR A 4 -15.27 -13.96 -7.62
C TYR A 4 -15.17 -12.89 -8.71
N ASN A 5 -16.29 -12.41 -9.24
CA ASN A 5 -16.29 -11.34 -10.23
C ASN A 5 -15.90 -9.99 -9.60
N ALA A 6 -16.26 -9.76 -8.33
CA ALA A 6 -15.88 -8.57 -7.56
C ALA A 6 -14.43 -8.60 -7.04
N LEU A 7 -13.70 -9.72 -7.22
CA LEU A 7 -12.36 -9.89 -6.67
C LEU A 7 -11.36 -8.79 -7.12
N PRO A 8 -11.30 -8.36 -8.39
CA PRO A 8 -10.38 -7.29 -8.81
C PRO A 8 -10.69 -5.92 -8.17
N GLU A 9 -11.96 -5.64 -7.88
CA GLU A 9 -12.41 -4.38 -7.28
C GLU A 9 -12.10 -4.31 -5.77
N ILE A 10 -12.24 -5.46 -5.08
CA ILE A 10 -11.99 -5.57 -3.63
C ILE A 10 -10.49 -5.76 -3.36
N CYS A 11 -9.85 -6.71 -4.05
CA CYS A 11 -8.45 -7.05 -3.85
C CYS A 11 -7.52 -6.12 -4.64
N ARG A 12 -7.47 -4.84 -4.29
CA ARG A 12 -6.74 -3.83 -5.07
C ARG A 12 -5.21 -3.96 -5.02
N ILE A 13 -4.68 -4.54 -3.94
CA ILE A 13 -3.24 -4.77 -3.73
C ILE A 13 -2.96 -6.23 -3.35
N PRO A 14 -1.72 -6.73 -3.51
CA PRO A 14 -1.35 -8.10 -3.16
C PRO A 14 -1.73 -8.52 -1.74
N THR A 15 -1.61 -7.61 -0.75
CA THR A 15 -2.02 -7.88 0.63
C THR A 15 -3.49 -8.30 0.73
N HIS A 16 -4.40 -7.65 0.00
CA HIS A 16 -5.82 -8.00 0.01
C HIS A 16 -6.06 -9.36 -0.64
N LEU A 17 -5.34 -9.66 -1.73
CA LEU A 17 -5.42 -10.96 -2.40
C LEU A 17 -4.93 -12.09 -1.48
N PHE A 18 -3.78 -11.92 -0.83
CA PHE A 18 -3.23 -12.92 0.09
C PHE A 18 -4.12 -13.10 1.33
N MET A 19 -4.68 -12.01 1.85
CA MET A 19 -5.67 -12.05 2.93
C MET A 19 -6.94 -12.80 2.51
N PHE A 20 -7.47 -12.53 1.32
CA PHE A 20 -8.61 -13.27 0.75
C PHE A 20 -8.30 -14.78 0.67
N ILE A 21 -7.12 -15.15 0.17
CA ILE A 21 -6.72 -16.57 0.03
C ILE A 21 -6.58 -17.23 1.40
N LYS A 22 -5.95 -16.55 2.37
CA LYS A 22 -5.84 -17.03 3.76
C LYS A 22 -7.21 -17.30 4.38
N TYR A 23 -8.15 -16.36 4.24
CA TYR A 23 -9.50 -16.54 4.79
C TYR A 23 -10.30 -17.61 4.04
N ALA A 24 -10.19 -17.67 2.71
CA ALA A 24 -10.83 -18.72 1.93
C ALA A 24 -10.34 -20.11 2.39
N HIS A 25 -9.02 -20.29 2.54
CA HIS A 25 -8.43 -21.51 3.06
C HIS A 25 -8.90 -21.83 4.49
N ALA A 26 -8.92 -20.83 5.39
CA ALA A 26 -9.40 -21.01 6.76
C ALA A 26 -10.88 -21.42 6.84
N LEU A 27 -11.69 -21.03 5.84
CA LEU A 27 -13.09 -21.44 5.68
C LEU A 27 -13.25 -22.80 4.96
N GLY A 28 -12.16 -23.54 4.73
CA GLY A 28 -12.19 -24.84 4.06
C GLY A 28 -12.34 -24.78 2.55
N GLN A 29 -12.21 -23.60 1.92
CA GLN A 29 -12.21 -23.50 0.46
C GLN A 29 -10.88 -23.99 -0.10
N ASN A 30 -10.97 -24.99 -0.97
CA ASN A 30 -9.83 -25.51 -1.73
C ASN A 30 -9.73 -24.82 -3.09
N TRP A 31 -8.59 -25.00 -3.77
CA TRP A 31 -8.32 -24.46 -5.11
C TRP A 31 -9.17 -25.11 -6.21
N GLY A 32 -10.47 -24.81 -6.22
CA GLY A 32 -11.39 -25.21 -7.30
C GLY A 32 -11.21 -24.38 -8.58
N ARG A 33 -11.87 -24.80 -9.65
CA ARG A 33 -11.80 -24.14 -10.98
C ARG A 33 -12.17 -22.65 -10.91
N ALA A 34 -13.18 -22.29 -10.11
CA ALA A 34 -13.64 -20.90 -9.97
C ALA A 34 -12.58 -20.01 -9.31
N GLN A 35 -11.97 -20.45 -8.20
CA GLN A 35 -10.93 -19.70 -7.51
C GLN A 35 -9.68 -19.54 -8.38
N ARG A 36 -9.21 -20.61 -9.03
CA ARG A 36 -8.08 -20.53 -9.96
C ARG A 36 -8.34 -19.52 -11.07
N ARG A 37 -9.51 -19.56 -11.71
CA ARG A 37 -9.88 -18.61 -12.77
C ARG A 37 -9.94 -17.17 -12.26
N ALA A 38 -10.53 -16.94 -11.09
CA ALA A 38 -10.66 -15.60 -10.52
C ALA A 38 -9.30 -14.99 -10.16
N VAL A 39 -8.44 -15.78 -9.50
CA VAL A 39 -7.09 -15.34 -9.14
C VAL A 39 -6.21 -15.17 -10.38
N SER A 40 -6.31 -16.05 -11.38
CA SER A 40 -5.59 -15.87 -12.64
C SER A 40 -6.01 -14.60 -13.37
N LYS A 41 -7.33 -14.32 -13.44
CA LYS A 41 -7.85 -13.06 -14.00
C LYS A 41 -7.34 -11.84 -13.23
N TRP A 42 -7.17 -11.97 -11.91
CA TRP A 42 -6.63 -10.89 -11.10
C TRP A 42 -5.21 -10.51 -11.52
N TYR A 43 -4.34 -11.46 -11.87
CA TYR A 43 -2.99 -11.17 -12.35
C TYR A 43 -2.98 -10.70 -13.80
N THR A 44 -3.70 -11.39 -14.69
CA THR A 44 -3.67 -11.12 -16.13
C THR A 44 -4.41 -9.84 -16.51
N GLY A 45 -5.31 -9.35 -15.66
CA GLY A 45 -5.99 -8.08 -15.84
C GLY A 45 -5.23 -6.85 -15.32
N GLN A 46 -4.04 -7.02 -14.72
CA GLN A 46 -3.25 -5.89 -14.24
C GLN A 46 -2.43 -5.26 -15.36
N ASN A 47 -2.23 -3.95 -15.26
CA ASN A 47 -1.16 -3.28 -15.99
C ASN A 47 0.20 -3.78 -15.48
N ALA A 48 1.10 -4.15 -16.40
CA ALA A 48 2.40 -4.72 -16.06
C ALA A 48 3.25 -3.82 -15.15
N SER A 49 3.19 -2.50 -15.34
CA SER A 49 3.94 -1.55 -14.52
C SER A 49 3.43 -1.46 -13.10
N LYS A 50 2.10 -1.43 -12.93
CA LYS A 50 1.46 -1.50 -11.62
C LYS A 50 1.77 -2.83 -10.93
N LEU A 51 1.70 -3.94 -11.67
CA LEU A 51 2.01 -5.25 -11.12
C LEU A 51 3.49 -5.36 -10.70
N ALA A 52 4.43 -4.87 -11.50
CA ALA A 52 5.85 -4.88 -11.19
C ALA A 52 6.15 -4.17 -9.85
N MET A 53 5.62 -2.96 -9.66
CA MET A 53 5.76 -2.23 -8.40
C MET A 53 5.09 -2.97 -7.24
N ALA A 54 3.93 -3.58 -7.46
CA ALA A 54 3.19 -4.30 -6.41
C ALA A 54 3.91 -5.56 -5.95
N ILE A 55 4.44 -6.39 -6.87
CA ILE A 55 5.11 -7.65 -6.54
C ILE A 55 6.47 -7.41 -5.86
N THR A 56 7.17 -6.34 -6.23
CA THR A 56 8.47 -6.01 -5.62
C THR A 56 8.30 -5.42 -4.22
N LYS A 57 7.24 -4.63 -4.01
CA LYS A 57 6.89 -4.03 -2.72
C LYS A 57 6.26 -5.02 -1.73
N TYR A 58 5.39 -5.92 -2.22
CA TYR A 58 4.62 -6.86 -1.40
C TYR A 58 4.96 -8.31 -1.74
N GLN A 59 6.24 -8.68 -1.66
CA GLN A 59 6.73 -10.01 -2.05
C GLN A 59 6.01 -11.17 -1.35
N ASN A 60 5.66 -10.99 -0.07
CA ASN A 60 4.86 -11.91 0.72
C ASN A 60 4.00 -11.15 1.75
N ARG A 61 2.80 -11.64 2.04
CA ARG A 61 1.98 -11.25 3.21
C ARG A 61 1.07 -12.42 3.58
N GLU A 62 0.56 -12.42 4.81
CA GLU A 62 -0.43 -13.40 5.25
C GLU A 62 0.01 -14.87 5.07
N GLY A 63 1.32 -15.14 5.05
CA GLY A 63 1.89 -16.48 4.84
C GLY A 63 2.00 -16.93 3.38
N TYR A 64 1.64 -16.09 2.41
CA TYR A 64 1.72 -16.40 0.98
C TYR A 64 2.72 -15.50 0.25
N SER A 65 3.41 -16.04 -0.75
CA SER A 65 4.15 -15.28 -1.74
C SER A 65 3.44 -15.30 -3.10
N HIS A 66 3.80 -14.35 -3.98
CA HIS A 66 3.31 -14.38 -5.36
C HIS A 66 3.65 -15.70 -6.09
N ARG A 67 4.81 -16.29 -5.78
CA ARG A 67 5.24 -17.57 -6.35
C ARG A 67 4.30 -18.71 -5.99
N ASP A 68 3.85 -18.76 -4.74
CA ASP A 68 2.90 -19.78 -4.29
C ASP A 68 1.57 -19.62 -5.02
N ILE A 69 1.09 -18.38 -5.14
CA ILE A 69 -0.18 -18.10 -5.81
C ILE A 69 -0.13 -18.41 -7.30
N LEU A 70 0.97 -18.08 -7.99
CA LEU A 70 1.15 -18.40 -9.42
C LEU A 70 1.17 -19.91 -9.66
N ARG A 71 1.80 -20.68 -8.76
CA ARG A 71 1.82 -22.15 -8.82
C ARG A 71 0.45 -22.79 -8.62
N LEU A 72 -0.45 -22.14 -7.89
CA LEU A 72 -1.78 -22.67 -7.57
C LEU A 72 -2.84 -22.22 -8.59
N ALA A 73 -2.75 -20.97 -9.05
CA ALA A 73 -3.72 -20.36 -9.96
C ALA A 73 -3.42 -20.67 -11.44
N HIS A 74 -2.15 -20.89 -11.79
CA HIS A 74 -1.67 -21.07 -13.17
C HIS A 74 -2.15 -19.96 -14.13
N PRO A 75 -1.84 -18.67 -13.87
CA PRO A 75 -2.18 -17.62 -14.80
C PRO A 75 -1.38 -17.76 -16.10
N ALA A 76 -2.06 -17.60 -17.23
CA ALA A 76 -1.47 -17.60 -18.56
C ALA A 76 -1.86 -16.32 -19.30
N THR A 77 -0.89 -15.72 -20.00
CA THR A 77 -1.08 -14.48 -20.76
C THR A 77 -0.23 -14.50 -22.03
N LYS A 78 -0.62 -13.71 -23.03
CA LYS A 78 0.16 -13.46 -24.24
C LYS A 78 0.94 -12.14 -24.16
N ASP A 79 0.66 -11.30 -23.16
CA ASP A 79 1.36 -10.04 -22.94
C ASP A 79 2.83 -10.31 -22.56
N PRO A 80 3.80 -9.87 -23.38
CA PRO A 80 5.22 -10.10 -23.13
C PRO A 80 5.70 -9.56 -21.78
N LEU A 81 5.18 -8.42 -21.32
CA LEU A 81 5.59 -7.81 -20.06
C LEU A 81 5.12 -8.64 -18.87
N LEU A 82 3.86 -9.08 -18.88
CA LEU A 82 3.32 -9.95 -17.84
C LEU A 82 3.97 -11.34 -17.85
N CYS A 83 4.28 -11.89 -19.04
CA CYS A 83 5.05 -13.13 -19.16
C CYS A 83 6.42 -13.01 -18.47
N PHE A 84 7.15 -11.92 -18.70
CA PHE A 84 8.43 -11.67 -18.03
C PHE A 84 8.27 -11.57 -16.51
N LEU A 85 7.24 -10.89 -16.01
CA LEU A 85 6.97 -10.79 -14.57
C LEU A 85 6.62 -12.14 -13.95
N PHE A 86 5.81 -12.96 -14.61
CA PHE A 86 5.48 -14.29 -14.13
C PHE A 86 6.73 -15.16 -14.06
N ASP A 87 7.58 -15.11 -15.09
CA ASP A 87 8.85 -15.85 -15.12
C ASP A 87 9.81 -15.40 -14.02
N TYR A 88 9.91 -14.09 -13.80
CA TYR A 88 10.67 -13.50 -12.69
C TYR A 88 10.16 -13.99 -11.32
N ILE A 89 8.85 -14.01 -11.10
CA ILE A 89 8.26 -14.48 -9.83
C ILE A 89 8.54 -15.98 -9.61
N THR A 90 8.46 -16.80 -10.66
CA THR A 90 8.59 -18.25 -10.53
C THR A 90 10.03 -18.73 -10.44
N HIS A 91 10.93 -18.11 -11.20
CA HIS A 91 12.30 -18.57 -11.44
C HIS A 91 13.40 -17.60 -10.96
N GLY A 92 13.06 -16.34 -10.68
CA GLY A 92 14.01 -15.30 -10.28
C GLY A 92 14.60 -14.52 -11.47
N TYR A 93 15.23 -13.37 -11.18
CA TYR A 93 15.67 -12.41 -12.20
C TYR A 93 16.66 -12.97 -13.22
N ALA A 94 17.71 -13.67 -12.78
CA ALA A 94 18.74 -14.18 -13.68
C ALA A 94 18.16 -15.14 -14.75
N LYS A 95 17.29 -16.08 -14.31
CA LYS A 95 16.62 -17.03 -15.20
C LYS A 95 15.60 -16.35 -16.11
N ALA A 96 14.87 -15.36 -15.59
CA ALA A 96 13.90 -14.62 -16.40
C ALA A 96 14.57 -13.85 -17.54
N VAL A 97 15.73 -13.25 -17.28
CA VAL A 97 16.53 -12.59 -18.31
C VAL A 97 17.11 -13.59 -19.32
N GLU A 98 17.57 -14.75 -18.86
CA GLU A 98 18.05 -15.82 -19.75
C GLU A 98 16.95 -16.33 -20.68
N ASN A 99 15.74 -16.54 -20.15
CA ASN A 99 14.59 -17.04 -20.91
C ASN A 99 14.08 -16.05 -21.95
N LEU A 100 14.23 -14.74 -21.73
CA LEU A 100 13.94 -13.73 -22.76
C LEU A 100 14.86 -13.87 -23.99
N ASN A 101 16.10 -14.30 -23.79
CA ASN A 101 17.12 -14.40 -24.83
C ASN A 101 17.11 -15.75 -25.56
N LYS A 102 16.34 -16.74 -25.08
CA LYS A 102 16.20 -18.02 -25.76
C LYS A 102 15.30 -17.84 -26.98
N PRO A 103 15.70 -18.34 -28.17
CA PRO A 103 14.76 -18.44 -29.28
C PRO A 103 13.60 -19.31 -28.82
N LYS A 104 12.36 -18.86 -29.05
CA LYS A 104 11.18 -19.69 -28.81
C LYS A 104 11.30 -20.91 -29.71
N GLU A 105 11.76 -22.04 -29.18
CA GLU A 105 11.60 -23.33 -29.83
C GLU A 105 10.11 -23.53 -30.01
N SER A 106 9.67 -23.52 -31.27
CA SER A 106 8.32 -23.90 -31.66
C SER A 106 8.08 -25.33 -31.19
N THR A 107 7.41 -25.49 -30.06
CA THR A 107 6.96 -26.79 -29.60
C THR A 107 5.47 -26.75 -29.34
N ARG A 108 4.79 -27.33 -30.33
CA ARG A 108 3.56 -28.12 -30.31
C ARG A 108 2.22 -27.37 -30.35
N ASP A 109 1.49 -27.75 -31.39
CA ASP A 109 0.08 -27.51 -31.62
C ASP A 109 -0.75 -27.83 -30.38
N ASP A 110 -1.35 -26.80 -29.79
CA ASP A 110 -2.56 -26.98 -28.98
C ASP A 110 -3.69 -26.24 -29.69
N GLN A 111 -4.36 -26.97 -30.57
CA GLN A 111 -5.72 -26.65 -30.97
C GLN A 111 -6.63 -26.81 -29.75
N SER A 112 -6.97 -25.71 -29.08
CA SER A 112 -8.23 -25.65 -28.34
C SER A 112 -8.76 -24.22 -28.21
N ASN A 113 -9.90 -24.03 -28.86
CA ASN A 113 -10.89 -22.95 -28.76
C ASN A 113 -10.38 -21.51 -28.91
N ASP A 114 -10.42 -21.09 -30.16
CA ASP A 114 -10.79 -19.74 -30.57
C ASP A 114 -11.94 -19.20 -29.72
N THR A 115 -11.62 -18.26 -28.85
CA THR A 115 -12.57 -17.23 -28.43
C THR A 115 -11.79 -15.95 -28.58
N THR A 116 -11.88 -15.39 -29.78
CA THR A 116 -11.71 -13.97 -30.04
C THR A 116 -12.38 -13.17 -28.92
N MET A 117 -11.57 -12.70 -27.96
CA MET A 117 -11.98 -11.59 -27.11
C MET A 117 -11.51 -10.34 -27.81
N GLU A 118 -12.43 -9.74 -28.55
CA GLU A 118 -12.34 -8.34 -28.96
C GLU A 118 -11.91 -7.52 -27.74
N VAL A 119 -10.87 -6.72 -27.94
CA VAL A 119 -10.46 -5.70 -26.99
C VAL A 119 -11.60 -4.71 -26.93
N ASN A 120 -12.51 -4.89 -25.96
CA ASN A 120 -13.54 -3.89 -25.68
C ASN A 120 -12.87 -2.72 -24.94
N PRO A 121 -12.72 -1.53 -25.57
CA PRO A 121 -12.09 -0.37 -24.95
C PRO A 121 -12.95 0.25 -23.83
N GLU A 122 -14.23 -0.14 -23.70
CA GLU A 122 -15.19 0.49 -22.78
C GLU A 122 -15.28 -0.18 -21.39
N ALA A 123 -14.57 -1.28 -21.13
CA ALA A 123 -14.56 -1.91 -19.80
C ALA A 123 -13.59 -1.24 -18.79
N LEU A 124 -12.96 -0.12 -19.17
CA LEU A 124 -11.94 0.59 -18.39
C LEU A 124 -12.46 1.83 -17.63
N GLU A 125 -13.74 2.19 -17.73
CA GLU A 125 -14.25 3.48 -17.19
C GLU A 125 -15.17 3.39 -15.97
N LYS A 126 -15.33 2.22 -15.33
CA LYS A 126 -16.16 2.13 -14.10
C LYS A 126 -15.47 1.37 -12.98
N THR A 127 -14.25 1.76 -12.63
CA THR A 127 -13.69 1.47 -11.30
C THR A 127 -13.96 2.66 -10.39
N ALA A 128 -15.11 2.64 -9.73
CA ALA A 128 -15.45 3.63 -8.71
C ALA A 128 -14.55 3.46 -7.47
N ASN A 129 -13.40 4.13 -7.51
CA ASN A 129 -12.93 5.07 -6.50
C ASN A 129 -13.23 4.76 -5.03
N LEU A 130 -12.48 3.83 -4.40
CA LEU A 130 -12.57 3.61 -2.94
C LEU A 130 -11.26 3.09 -2.27
N ASP A 131 -10.03 3.52 -2.61
CA ASP A 131 -8.91 3.88 -1.68
C ASP A 131 -7.64 4.32 -2.46
N ASP A 132 -7.72 5.36 -3.29
CA ASP A 132 -6.59 5.74 -4.16
C ASP A 132 -5.73 6.85 -3.56
N GLU A 133 -4.63 6.45 -2.90
CA GLU A 133 -3.46 7.32 -2.83
C GLU A 133 -2.82 7.42 -4.22
N ASN A 134 -3.15 8.52 -4.91
CA ASN A 134 -2.48 9.10 -6.09
C ASN A 134 -3.02 8.68 -7.47
N GLU A 135 -4.04 9.34 -7.98
CA GLU A 135 -4.33 9.30 -9.43
C GLU A 135 -3.10 9.75 -10.27
N GLU A 136 -2.33 10.75 -9.82
CA GLU A 136 -1.11 11.21 -10.52
C GLU A 136 0.05 10.19 -10.47
N ASN A 137 0.39 9.63 -9.30
CA ASN A 137 1.44 8.60 -9.25
C ASN A 137 0.96 7.30 -9.89
N GLU A 138 -0.33 7.00 -9.87
CA GLU A 138 -0.87 5.81 -10.54
C GLU A 138 -0.85 5.97 -12.06
N GLU A 139 -1.09 7.17 -12.62
CA GLU A 139 -0.86 7.45 -14.05
C GLU A 139 0.63 7.36 -14.43
N ILE A 140 1.51 7.95 -13.62
CA ILE A 140 2.97 7.86 -13.82
C ILE A 140 3.41 6.39 -13.77
N ILE A 141 2.90 5.61 -12.80
CA ILE A 141 3.22 4.18 -12.66
C ILE A 141 2.61 3.37 -13.81
N LYS A 142 1.35 3.62 -14.22
CA LYS A 142 0.66 2.89 -15.30
C LYS A 142 1.38 3.02 -16.65
N LYS A 143 2.05 4.15 -16.89
CA LYS A 143 2.83 4.42 -18.13
C LYS A 143 4.33 4.15 -17.99
N LYS A 144 4.80 3.68 -16.83
CA LYS A 144 6.23 3.66 -16.50
C LYS A 144 7.06 2.70 -17.36
N PHE A 145 6.53 1.52 -17.63
CA PHE A 145 7.19 0.51 -18.46
C PHE A 145 6.31 0.20 -19.66
N VAL A 146 6.79 0.63 -20.83
CA VAL A 146 6.20 0.35 -22.13
C VAL A 146 6.93 -0.79 -22.82
N THR A 147 8.23 -0.94 -22.54
CA THR A 147 9.07 -2.00 -23.14
C THR A 147 9.59 -2.99 -22.10
N ILE A 148 9.98 -4.18 -22.59
CA ILE A 148 10.54 -5.24 -21.74
C ILE A 148 11.88 -4.77 -21.15
N GLU A 149 12.65 -3.97 -21.88
CA GLU A 149 13.95 -3.45 -21.45
C GLU A 149 13.81 -2.55 -20.22
N GLN A 150 12.84 -1.63 -20.24
CA GLN A 150 12.54 -0.74 -19.11
C GLN A 150 12.11 -1.55 -17.87
N LEU A 151 11.27 -2.56 -18.08
CA LEU A 151 10.81 -3.45 -17.02
C LEU A 151 11.94 -4.29 -16.43
N LYS A 152 12.78 -4.86 -17.29
CA LYS A 152 13.97 -5.63 -16.94
C LYS A 152 14.95 -4.78 -16.14
N GLU A 153 15.23 -3.56 -16.60
CA GLU A 153 16.09 -2.60 -15.91
C GLU A 153 15.56 -2.31 -14.51
N PHE A 154 14.27 -1.98 -14.37
CA PHE A 154 13.66 -1.71 -13.07
C PHE A 154 13.78 -2.91 -12.11
N ILE A 155 13.43 -4.12 -12.56
CA ILE A 155 13.54 -5.32 -11.71
C ILE A 155 15.00 -5.58 -11.33
N GLY A 156 15.94 -5.39 -12.25
CA GLY A 156 17.37 -5.50 -11.99
C GLY A 156 17.85 -4.52 -10.91
N ILE A 157 17.39 -3.26 -10.97
CA ILE A 157 17.69 -2.22 -9.97
C ILE A 157 17.09 -2.59 -8.62
N VAL A 158 15.86 -3.10 -8.58
CA VAL A 158 15.23 -3.57 -7.34
C VAL A 158 16.03 -4.73 -6.73
N GLU A 159 16.46 -5.72 -7.52
CA GLU A 159 17.29 -6.82 -7.01
C GLU A 159 18.64 -6.33 -6.49
N LYS A 160 19.28 -5.39 -7.19
CA LYS A 160 20.53 -4.78 -6.74
C LYS A 160 20.34 -4.00 -5.44
N ALA A 161 19.26 -3.23 -5.32
CA ALA A 161 18.94 -2.45 -4.13
C ALA A 161 18.75 -3.32 -2.88
N LYS A 162 18.18 -4.53 -3.01
CA LYS A 162 17.98 -5.46 -1.86
C LYS A 162 19.28 -5.91 -1.20
N ILE A 163 20.40 -5.91 -1.93
CA ILE A 163 21.70 -6.38 -1.44
C ILE A 163 22.74 -5.27 -1.32
N SER A 164 22.47 -4.09 -1.88
CA SER A 164 23.41 -2.96 -1.85
C SER A 164 23.49 -2.36 -0.44
N THR A 165 24.71 -1.96 -0.08
CA THR A 165 25.01 -1.20 1.14
C THR A 165 25.49 0.22 0.83
N ASP A 166 25.59 0.59 -0.45
CA ASP A 166 26.02 1.91 -0.87
C ASP A 166 24.85 2.90 -0.81
N GLU A 167 24.93 3.86 0.11
CA GLU A 167 23.87 4.86 0.30
C GLU A 167 23.66 5.73 -0.93
N GLN A 168 24.72 6.10 -1.66
CA GLN A 168 24.60 6.99 -2.82
C GLN A 168 23.88 6.30 -3.98
N GLU A 169 24.21 5.04 -4.20
CA GLU A 169 23.51 4.20 -5.17
C GLU A 169 22.01 4.07 -4.82
N LEU A 170 21.70 3.80 -3.55
CA LEU A 170 20.32 3.65 -3.10
C LEU A 170 19.54 4.96 -3.21
N ILE A 171 20.15 6.10 -2.86
CA ILE A 171 19.53 7.43 -3.02
C ILE A 171 19.24 7.72 -4.49
N ALA A 172 20.18 7.43 -5.40
CA ALA A 172 19.96 7.58 -6.83
C ALA A 172 18.79 6.68 -7.30
N ALA A 173 18.75 5.43 -6.85
CA ALA A 173 17.68 4.50 -7.20
C ALA A 173 16.31 4.94 -6.68
N ILE A 174 16.24 5.49 -5.46
CA ILE A 174 15.00 6.06 -4.88
C ILE A 174 14.49 7.20 -5.75
N ARG A 175 15.35 8.15 -6.12
CA ARG A 175 14.94 9.35 -6.88
C ARG A 175 14.61 9.04 -8.34
N GLN A 176 15.41 8.22 -9.00
CA GLN A 176 15.26 7.93 -10.43
C GLN A 176 14.17 6.87 -10.69
N HIS A 177 14.09 5.83 -9.86
CA HIS A 177 13.20 4.70 -10.08
C HIS A 177 12.03 4.64 -9.09
N HIS A 178 11.87 5.66 -8.24
CA HIS A 178 10.80 5.74 -7.25
C HIS A 178 10.74 4.49 -6.34
N LEU A 179 11.92 4.00 -5.92
CA LEU A 179 11.96 2.91 -4.95
C LEU A 179 11.38 3.35 -3.61
N VAL A 180 10.63 2.45 -2.99
CA VAL A 180 10.02 2.67 -1.68
C VAL A 180 10.80 1.93 -0.60
N ARG A 181 10.49 2.23 0.65
CA ARG A 181 11.11 1.61 1.83
C ARG A 181 11.17 0.08 1.75
N GLU A 182 10.12 -0.57 1.25
CA GLU A 182 10.06 -2.04 1.15
C GLU A 182 11.07 -2.66 0.18
N HIS A 183 11.68 -1.87 -0.72
CA HIS A 183 12.73 -2.34 -1.62
C HIS A 183 14.13 -2.29 -1.01
N LEU A 184 14.30 -1.60 0.12
CA LEU A 184 15.60 -1.38 0.75
C LEU A 184 15.86 -2.41 1.85
N PRO A 185 17.12 -2.81 2.05
CA PRO A 185 17.47 -3.74 3.12
C PRO A 185 17.40 -3.03 4.48
N THR A 186 17.19 -3.81 5.55
CA THR A 186 16.88 -3.23 6.87
C THR A 186 18.07 -2.51 7.50
N ASN A 187 19.30 -2.94 7.18
CA ASN A 187 20.55 -2.35 7.67
C ASN A 187 20.74 -0.89 7.26
N VAL A 188 20.30 -0.49 6.06
CA VAL A 188 20.46 0.89 5.57
C VAL A 188 19.39 1.85 6.09
N LEU A 189 18.31 1.33 6.69
CA LEU A 189 17.20 2.14 7.23
C LEU A 189 17.57 2.92 8.52
N GLY A 190 18.84 2.92 8.91
CA GLY A 190 19.39 3.83 9.93
C GLY A 190 19.87 5.18 9.36
N SER A 191 20.05 5.31 8.04
CA SER A 191 20.61 6.53 7.43
C SER A 191 19.57 7.64 7.25
N GLN A 192 19.91 8.84 7.72
CA GLN A 192 19.10 10.06 7.51
C GLN A 192 19.01 10.43 6.03
N SER A 193 20.09 10.26 5.28
CA SER A 193 20.17 10.60 3.85
C SER A 193 19.18 9.76 3.02
N ILE A 194 19.10 8.46 3.31
CA ILE A 194 18.16 7.54 2.67
C ILE A 194 16.72 7.91 3.01
N TRP A 195 16.42 8.17 4.28
CA TRP A 195 15.06 8.54 4.68
C TRP A 195 14.64 9.92 4.15
N SER A 196 15.57 10.86 4.01
CA SER A 196 15.33 12.14 3.35
C SER A 196 14.93 11.94 1.89
N ALA A 197 15.68 11.12 1.15
CA ALA A 197 15.34 10.78 -0.24
C ALA A 197 13.99 10.04 -0.36
N LEU A 198 13.68 9.13 0.56
CA LEU A 198 12.37 8.47 0.61
C LEU A 198 11.24 9.46 0.86
N LEU A 199 11.44 10.43 1.75
CA LEU A 199 10.42 11.39 2.19
C LEU A 199 9.91 12.28 1.05
N GLU A 200 10.77 12.63 0.10
CA GLU A 200 10.46 13.47 -1.07
C GLU A 200 9.16 13.03 -1.78
N ASN A 201 9.03 11.72 -2.03
CA ASN A 201 7.90 11.14 -2.75
C ASN A 201 7.08 10.14 -1.91
N MET A 202 7.29 10.10 -0.58
CA MET A 202 6.63 9.14 0.29
C MET A 202 5.10 9.36 0.33
N PRO A 203 4.26 8.34 0.16
CA PRO A 203 2.81 8.48 0.34
C PRO A 203 2.43 8.88 1.77
N LEU A 204 1.33 9.60 1.94
CA LEU A 204 0.99 10.26 3.21
C LEU A 204 0.71 9.23 4.33
N THR A 205 0.02 8.13 4.00
CA THR A 205 -0.20 7.01 4.93
C THR A 205 1.11 6.36 5.36
N ALA A 206 2.07 6.23 4.45
CA ALA A 206 3.39 5.69 4.76
C ALA A 206 4.21 6.66 5.63
N MET A 207 4.14 7.96 5.34
CA MET A 207 4.80 9.00 6.12
C MET A 207 4.31 9.01 7.57
N ILE A 208 2.99 9.06 7.78
CA ILE A 208 2.35 9.07 9.11
C ILE A 208 2.78 7.83 9.93
N ARG A 209 2.82 6.65 9.30
CA ARG A 209 3.22 5.40 9.97
C ARG A 209 4.69 5.38 10.41
N ASN A 210 5.55 6.14 9.74
CA ASN A 210 7.00 6.11 9.94
C ASN A 210 7.55 7.30 10.72
N LEU A 211 6.71 8.21 11.23
CA LEU A 211 7.14 9.39 12.00
C LEU A 211 8.04 9.03 13.18
N GLY A 212 7.71 7.98 13.94
CA GLY A 212 8.55 7.52 15.05
C GLY A 212 9.95 7.07 14.60
N LYS A 213 10.05 6.36 13.46
CA LYS A 213 11.36 5.94 12.93
C LYS A 213 12.17 7.14 12.41
N MET A 214 11.53 8.09 11.72
CA MET A 214 12.21 9.30 11.25
C MET A 214 12.66 10.20 12.41
N SER A 215 11.93 10.22 13.54
CA SER A 215 12.39 10.90 14.76
C SER A 215 13.48 10.16 15.50
N GLU A 216 13.49 8.82 15.51
CA GLU A 216 14.54 8.03 16.15
C GLU A 216 15.90 8.21 15.48
N ILE A 217 15.93 8.27 14.14
CA ILE A 217 17.17 8.54 13.38
C ILE A 217 17.53 10.02 13.34
N ASP A 218 16.87 10.87 14.13
CA ASP A 218 17.13 12.31 14.20
C ASP A 218 16.85 13.10 12.90
N LEU A 219 16.09 12.54 11.95
CA LEU A 219 15.74 13.23 10.70
C LEU A 219 14.76 14.39 10.95
N LEU A 220 13.83 14.23 11.90
CA LEU A 220 12.81 15.24 12.24
C LEU A 220 13.25 16.16 13.40
N LYS A 221 14.52 16.61 13.37
CA LYS A 221 15.03 17.60 14.32
C LYS A 221 14.34 18.95 14.13
N ALA A 222 14.27 19.75 15.20
CA ALA A 222 13.71 21.09 15.15
C ALA A 222 14.45 21.96 14.12
N ASN A 223 13.69 22.67 13.28
CA ASN A 223 14.13 23.49 12.16
C ASN A 223 14.84 22.72 11.03
N SER A 224 14.62 21.40 10.92
CA SER A 224 15.11 20.63 9.77
C SER A 224 14.19 20.76 8.55
N ASP A 225 14.74 20.66 7.35
CA ASP A 225 13.95 20.69 6.11
C ASP A 225 12.93 19.53 6.07
N ALA A 226 13.31 18.36 6.58
CA ALA A 226 12.45 17.19 6.66
C ALA A 226 11.25 17.41 7.60
N GLU A 227 11.47 18.04 8.77
CA GLU A 227 10.38 18.46 9.65
C GLU A 227 9.44 19.44 8.94
N GLY A 228 9.99 20.48 8.31
CA GLY A 228 9.22 21.48 7.57
C GLY A 228 8.35 20.83 6.48
N LEU A 229 8.91 19.88 5.73
CA LEU A 229 8.18 19.13 4.72
C LEU A 229 7.06 18.27 5.31
N VAL A 230 7.33 17.52 6.39
CA VAL A 230 6.32 16.70 7.08
C VAL A 230 5.18 17.57 7.60
N VAL A 231 5.49 18.66 8.30
CA VAL A 231 4.50 19.59 8.87
C VAL A 231 3.65 20.21 7.76
N LYS A 232 4.28 20.67 6.67
CA LYS A 232 3.59 21.23 5.50
C LYS A 232 2.60 20.23 4.90
N ARG A 233 3.00 18.96 4.76
CA ARG A 233 2.15 17.91 4.18
C ARG A 233 1.03 17.48 5.10
N LEU A 234 1.27 17.38 6.42
CA LEU A 234 0.23 17.06 7.40
C LEU A 234 -0.83 18.17 7.51
N LYS A 235 -0.45 19.43 7.31
CA LYS A 235 -1.39 20.57 7.30
C LYS A 235 -2.08 20.79 5.95
N ASN A 236 -1.70 20.05 4.91
CA ASN A 236 -2.29 20.20 3.57
C ASN A 236 -3.60 19.41 3.47
N ARG A 237 -4.71 20.14 3.51
CA ARG A 237 -6.06 19.57 3.44
C ARG A 237 -6.35 18.82 2.14
N GLU A 238 -5.92 19.35 1.00
CA GLU A 238 -6.15 18.73 -0.31
C GLU A 238 -5.40 17.40 -0.42
N GLN A 239 -4.15 17.35 0.07
CA GLN A 239 -3.37 16.11 0.11
C GLN A 239 -3.98 15.07 1.06
N LEU A 240 -4.41 15.48 2.26
CA LEU A 240 -5.12 14.60 3.20
C LEU A 240 -6.39 14.01 2.59
N GLN A 241 -7.16 14.83 1.87
CA GLN A 241 -8.40 14.41 1.21
C GLN A 241 -8.12 13.46 0.06
N ARG A 242 -7.17 13.80 -0.82
CA ARG A 242 -6.80 12.95 -1.95
C ARG A 242 -6.27 11.59 -1.48
N ALA A 243 -5.49 11.58 -0.40
CA ALA A 243 -5.00 10.36 0.23
C ALA A 243 -6.05 9.63 1.09
N ARG A 244 -7.28 10.17 1.21
CA ARG A 244 -8.39 9.62 2.01
C ARG A 244 -7.98 9.23 3.42
N ILE A 245 -7.16 10.09 4.05
CA ILE A 245 -6.67 9.84 5.41
C ILE A 245 -7.84 9.97 6.40
N HIS A 246 -8.22 8.84 6.99
CA HIS A 246 -9.29 8.80 7.98
C HIS A 246 -8.84 9.41 9.33
N PRO A 247 -9.68 10.19 10.04
CA PRO A 247 -9.35 10.78 11.33
C PRO A 247 -8.85 9.78 12.36
N PHE A 248 -9.45 8.58 12.39
CA PHE A 248 -9.02 7.50 13.27
C PHE A 248 -7.56 7.09 13.06
N ASN A 249 -7.09 7.03 11.81
CA ASN A 249 -5.71 6.66 11.51
C ASN A 249 -4.73 7.74 12.00
N VAL A 250 -5.12 9.02 11.87
CA VAL A 250 -4.34 10.15 12.40
C VAL A 250 -4.30 10.10 13.92
N LEU A 251 -5.42 9.79 14.57
CA LEU A 251 -5.49 9.67 16.03
C LEU A 251 -4.59 8.55 16.56
N VAL A 252 -4.64 7.37 15.95
CA VAL A 252 -3.74 6.26 16.30
C VAL A 252 -2.28 6.68 16.14
N ALA A 253 -1.95 7.39 15.07
CA ALA A 253 -0.59 7.89 14.83
C ALA A 253 -0.17 8.95 15.85
N LEU A 254 -1.05 9.88 16.20
CA LEU A 254 -0.83 10.92 17.21
C LEU A 254 -0.52 10.31 18.57
N GLU A 255 -1.38 9.40 19.05
CA GLU A 255 -1.19 8.74 20.34
C GLU A 255 0.05 7.84 20.34
N THR A 256 0.36 7.21 19.21
CA THR A 256 1.61 6.45 19.07
C THR A 256 2.83 7.36 19.15
N TYR A 257 2.82 8.50 18.44
CA TYR A 257 3.93 9.44 18.38
C TYR A 257 4.19 10.11 19.73
N LYS A 258 3.12 10.53 20.43
CA LYS A 258 3.15 11.12 21.78
C LYS A 258 3.77 10.21 22.84
N ARG A 259 3.77 8.90 22.64
CA ARG A 259 4.39 7.97 23.59
C ARG A 259 5.91 7.95 23.53
N GLY A 260 6.52 8.47 22.45
CA GLY A 260 7.97 8.45 22.28
C GLY A 260 8.58 7.06 22.10
N LYS A 261 7.76 6.01 21.94
CA LYS A 261 8.26 4.63 21.78
C LYS A 261 7.31 3.74 20.98
N GLY A 262 7.91 2.80 20.26
CA GLY A 262 7.21 1.77 19.52
C GLY A 262 6.55 0.75 20.45
N PHE A 263 5.54 0.04 19.95
CA PHE A 263 4.91 -1.05 20.69
C PHE A 263 5.64 -2.38 20.57
N LYS A 264 6.37 -2.56 19.48
CA LYS A 264 7.17 -3.74 19.19
C LYS A 264 8.63 -3.30 19.03
N GLY A 265 9.54 -4.08 19.59
CA GLY A 265 10.98 -3.81 19.53
C GLY A 265 11.44 -2.76 20.54
N LYS A 266 12.61 -2.16 20.26
CA LYS A 266 13.32 -1.20 21.12
C LYS A 266 13.32 0.23 20.56
N LEU A 267 12.41 0.52 19.62
CA LEU A 267 12.37 1.82 18.95
C LEU A 267 11.87 2.88 19.93
N GLU A 268 12.70 3.87 20.24
CA GLU A 268 12.40 5.02 21.09
C GLU A 268 12.83 6.29 20.36
N TRP A 269 12.08 7.38 20.54
CA TRP A 269 12.36 8.65 19.87
C TRP A 269 12.00 9.84 20.76
N LYS A 270 12.69 10.96 20.50
CA LYS A 270 12.31 12.25 21.07
C LYS A 270 11.09 12.80 20.35
N ILE A 271 10.08 13.20 21.11
CA ILE A 271 8.86 13.79 20.56
C ILE A 271 9.20 15.19 20.03
N ASN A 272 8.89 15.44 18.77
CA ASN A 272 8.94 16.77 18.19
C ASN A 272 7.56 17.44 18.33
N SER A 273 7.52 18.56 19.08
CA SER A 273 6.29 19.31 19.34
C SER A 273 5.61 19.82 18.06
N ASN A 274 6.36 20.24 17.04
CA ASN A 274 5.78 20.74 15.79
C ASN A 274 5.08 19.63 15.00
N VAL A 275 5.68 18.43 14.96
CA VAL A 275 5.08 17.25 14.33
C VAL A 275 3.83 16.82 15.10
N GLN A 276 3.88 16.83 16.43
CA GLN A 276 2.72 16.53 17.28
C GLN A 276 1.56 17.51 17.01
N THR A 277 1.83 18.83 17.02
CA THR A 277 0.83 19.86 16.72
C THR A 277 0.28 19.69 15.30
N ALA A 278 1.13 19.36 14.32
CA ALA A 278 0.70 19.11 12.95
C ALA A 278 -0.21 17.88 12.82
N LEU A 279 0.04 16.81 13.59
CA LEU A 279 -0.86 15.65 13.66
C LEU A 279 -2.21 15.99 14.32
N GLU A 280 -2.21 16.81 15.37
CA GLU A 280 -3.43 17.31 16.00
C GLU A 280 -4.26 18.14 15.01
N GLU A 281 -3.64 19.05 14.27
CA GLU A 281 -4.31 19.80 13.21
C GLU A 281 -4.82 18.89 12.08
N ALA A 282 -3.99 17.93 11.63
CA ALA A 282 -4.36 16.97 10.59
C ALA A 282 -5.59 16.13 10.99
N PHE A 283 -5.72 15.78 12.27
CA PHE A 283 -6.89 15.08 12.81
C PHE A 283 -8.16 15.90 12.58
N TYR A 284 -8.14 17.20 12.90
CA TYR A 284 -9.30 18.06 12.66
C TYR A 284 -9.57 18.30 11.16
N LEU A 285 -8.52 18.46 10.36
CA LEU A 285 -8.65 18.65 8.91
C LEU A 285 -9.26 17.43 8.21
N SER A 286 -9.01 16.23 8.74
CA SER A 286 -9.52 14.97 8.18
C SER A 286 -11.02 14.75 8.41
N PHE A 287 -11.68 15.45 9.35
CA PHE A 287 -13.13 15.29 9.60
C PHE A 287 -13.99 15.76 8.43
N LYS A 288 -13.60 16.84 7.76
CA LYS A 288 -14.41 17.49 6.71
C LYS A 288 -14.50 16.70 5.40
N TYR A 289 -13.94 15.48 5.37
CA TYR A 289 -14.09 14.51 4.30
C TYR A 289 -15.39 13.70 4.40
N VAL A 290 -15.98 13.59 5.59
CA VAL A 290 -17.19 12.78 5.76
C VAL A 290 -18.38 13.52 5.17
N LYS A 291 -19.07 12.91 4.20
CA LYS A 291 -20.24 13.51 3.56
C LYS A 291 -21.39 13.58 4.58
N PRO A 292 -21.92 14.77 4.91
CA PRO A 292 -23.04 14.88 5.83
C PRO A 292 -24.30 14.26 5.20
N THR A 293 -25.12 13.66 6.04
CA THR A 293 -26.46 13.19 5.71
C THR A 293 -27.52 14.28 5.96
N ASN A 294 -27.18 15.32 6.73
CA ASN A 294 -28.05 16.40 7.19
C ASN A 294 -29.26 15.93 8.01
N GLN A 295 -29.14 14.76 8.64
CA GLN A 295 -30.18 14.22 9.52
C GLN A 295 -29.99 14.74 10.96
N ARG A 296 -30.99 14.47 11.80
CA ARG A 296 -30.93 14.77 13.23
C ARG A 296 -30.30 13.60 13.97
N TYR A 297 -29.20 13.85 14.67
CA TYR A 297 -28.47 12.86 15.44
C TYR A 297 -28.58 13.14 16.94
N LEU A 298 -28.72 12.07 17.72
CA LEU A 298 -28.52 12.06 19.17
C LEU A 298 -27.38 11.09 19.46
N ILE A 299 -26.30 11.56 20.08
CA ILE A 299 -25.13 10.71 20.35
C ILE A 299 -25.04 10.42 21.85
N GLY A 300 -25.35 9.18 22.23
CA GLY A 300 -25.05 8.66 23.57
C GLY A 300 -23.69 7.97 23.60
N LEU A 301 -22.81 8.41 24.49
CA LEU A 301 -21.52 7.77 24.73
C LEU A 301 -21.61 6.92 26.00
N ASP A 302 -21.23 5.64 25.88
CA ASP A 302 -21.00 4.80 27.06
C ASP A 302 -19.74 5.27 27.78
N VAL A 303 -19.86 5.48 29.09
CA VAL A 303 -18.78 5.93 29.99
C VAL A 303 -18.53 4.92 31.11
N SER A 304 -19.07 3.70 30.97
CA SER A 304 -18.86 2.62 31.92
C SER A 304 -17.39 2.18 31.97
N GLY A 305 -16.99 1.51 33.06
CA GLY A 305 -15.59 1.11 33.27
C GLY A 305 -15.02 0.19 32.17
N SER A 306 -15.87 -0.57 31.48
CA SER A 306 -15.47 -1.41 30.34
C SER A 306 -14.95 -0.58 29.16
N MET A 307 -15.35 0.69 29.04
CA MET A 307 -14.88 1.59 27.97
C MET A 307 -13.42 2.02 28.15
N SER A 308 -12.88 1.88 29.35
CA SER A 308 -11.45 2.04 29.66
C SER A 308 -10.68 0.72 29.57
N SER A 309 -11.37 -0.39 29.33
CA SER A 309 -10.78 -1.72 29.23
C SER A 309 -10.46 -2.08 27.78
N SER A 310 -9.36 -2.80 27.59
CA SER A 310 -8.90 -3.27 26.28
C SER A 310 -8.59 -2.13 25.29
N THR A 311 -8.28 -2.53 24.06
CA THR A 311 -8.00 -1.61 22.98
C THR A 311 -8.74 -1.99 21.70
N ILE A 312 -9.07 -1.01 20.88
CA ILE A 312 -9.89 -1.21 19.69
C ILE A 312 -9.05 -1.45 18.44
N ASN A 313 -9.57 -2.27 17.53
CA ASN A 313 -8.96 -2.57 16.23
C ASN A 313 -7.49 -3.05 16.32
N GLY A 314 -7.14 -3.74 17.42
CA GLY A 314 -5.76 -4.17 17.69
C GLY A 314 -4.77 -3.02 17.87
N SER A 315 -5.23 -1.76 17.92
CA SER A 315 -4.40 -0.59 18.22
C SER A 315 -4.02 -0.65 19.69
N PRO A 316 -2.75 -0.65 20.05
CA PRO A 316 -2.36 -0.75 21.46
C PRO A 316 -2.44 0.58 22.23
N THR A 317 -2.88 1.68 21.60
CA THR A 317 -3.05 3.00 22.25
C THR A 317 -4.49 3.43 22.47
N ILE A 318 -5.44 2.94 21.67
CA ILE A 318 -6.77 3.53 21.65
C ILE A 318 -7.75 2.62 22.40
N THR A 319 -8.31 3.15 23.49
CA THR A 319 -9.38 2.50 24.23
C THR A 319 -10.73 2.70 23.54
N PRO A 320 -11.76 1.88 23.84
CA PRO A 320 -13.12 2.11 23.36
C PRO A 320 -13.65 3.51 23.69
N ALA A 321 -13.35 4.05 24.88
CA ALA A 321 -13.71 5.41 25.27
C ALA A 321 -13.14 6.45 24.29
N VAL A 322 -11.83 6.43 24.05
CA VAL A 322 -11.17 7.39 23.15
C VAL A 322 -11.67 7.23 21.70
N GLY A 323 -11.81 5.98 21.24
CA GLY A 323 -12.33 5.69 19.90
C GLY A 323 -13.75 6.18 19.68
N SER A 324 -14.65 5.95 20.65
CA SER A 324 -16.04 6.38 20.57
C SER A 324 -16.17 7.92 20.56
N VAL A 325 -15.40 8.61 21.40
CA VAL A 325 -15.34 10.09 21.41
C VAL A 325 -14.80 10.62 20.07
N ALA A 326 -13.74 10.01 19.53
CA ALA A 326 -13.19 10.42 18.25
C ALA A 326 -14.21 10.30 17.11
N MET A 327 -14.96 9.20 17.05
CA MET A 327 -16.02 8.99 16.06
C MET A 327 -17.22 9.92 16.29
N CYS A 328 -17.57 10.18 17.55
CA CYS A 328 -18.59 11.18 17.90
C CYS A 328 -18.18 12.56 17.39
N MET A 329 -16.92 12.97 17.61
CA MET A 329 -16.39 14.24 17.12
C MET A 329 -16.46 14.36 15.59
N VAL A 330 -16.29 13.27 14.83
CA VAL A 330 -16.55 13.27 13.38
C VAL A 330 -17.98 13.74 13.10
N THR A 331 -18.95 13.11 13.76
CA THR A 331 -20.38 13.35 13.51
C THR A 331 -20.78 14.75 13.97
N VAL A 332 -20.41 15.15 15.20
CA VAL A 332 -20.68 16.48 15.77
C VAL A 332 -20.12 17.61 14.91
N ARG A 333 -18.94 17.41 14.31
CA ARG A 333 -18.29 18.42 13.46
C ARG A 333 -18.77 18.42 12.01
N THR A 334 -19.40 17.34 11.56
CA THR A 334 -19.86 17.16 10.17
C THR A 334 -21.34 17.49 10.03
N GLU A 335 -22.17 17.06 10.97
CA GLU A 335 -23.63 17.16 10.90
C GLU A 335 -24.15 18.42 11.61
N PRO A 336 -24.96 19.25 10.93
CA PRO A 336 -25.42 20.54 11.49
C PRO A 336 -26.43 20.38 12.64
N TYR A 337 -27.10 19.23 12.74
CA TYR A 337 -28.17 18.98 13.72
C TYR A 337 -27.85 17.78 14.62
N THR A 338 -26.73 17.87 15.34
CA THR A 338 -26.29 16.85 16.31
C THR A 338 -26.49 17.36 17.73
N LYS A 339 -27.10 16.52 18.59
CA LYS A 339 -27.23 16.76 20.04
C LYS A 339 -26.49 15.72 20.86
#